data_AF-A1BIL7-F1
#
_entry.id   AF-A1BIL7-F1
#
_cell.length_a   1.000
_cell.length_b   1.000
_cell.length_c   1.000
_cell.angle_alpha   90.00
_cell.angle_beta   90.00
_cell.angle_gamma   90.00
#
_symmetry.space_group_name_H-M   'P 1'
#
loop_
_entity.id
_entity.type
_entity.pdbx_description
1 polymer ?
#
loop_
_entity_poly.entity_id
_entity_poly.type
_entity_poly.pdbx_seq_one_letter_code
_entity_poly.pdbx_strand_id
1 'polypeptide(L)'
;MDNKNEESKCLASLAVFRELYNKQKDVYGVISAFLNEIISSNGMKQFNITEVTNLLNSTFDFLIPEAVVRTSLGRLDYLEKEQGVYTVFKPINSVNREVTTLQKEIKRNNDVIIENLFDFIQTEKKILLNETERNKIEHSFCSFLLDNANGEYCAEFISAFFVENKNDLEFRKKINTIREGVVLYSGLKYNNNLNDLGSWKTELTIYLDTEILFHFAGYNGEIYKALFSDFYNYVKEINRKSTKKLIHLKYLTDVKIEIDGFFTKAKYIVEGKERLSPKGTAMNSIVEGCREPSDIEDKKSDFFLLLKTNGIGEDETKNFID
;
A
#
# COMPACT_ATOMS: atom_id res chain seq x y z
N MET A 1 -24.67 -4.19 -17.00
CA MET A 1 -25.29 -5.33 -16.29
C MET A 1 -24.20 -5.97 -15.47
N ASP A 2 -24.44 -6.15 -14.17
CA ASP A 2 -23.67 -6.92 -13.16
C ASP A 2 -22.36 -6.44 -12.51
N ASN A 3 -21.97 -5.14 -12.56
CA ASN A 3 -20.82 -4.64 -11.77
C ASN A 3 -20.95 -4.82 -10.24
N LYS A 4 -22.18 -4.86 -9.71
CA LYS A 4 -22.46 -4.94 -8.25
C LYS A 4 -21.80 -6.15 -7.60
N ASN A 5 -21.80 -7.28 -8.29
CA ASN A 5 -21.28 -8.52 -7.75
C ASN A 5 -19.77 -8.63 -7.89
N GLU A 6 -19.13 -7.89 -8.80
CA GLU A 6 -17.71 -8.07 -9.13
C GLU A 6 -16.82 -7.35 -8.10
N GLU A 7 -17.13 -6.10 -7.75
CA GLU A 7 -16.30 -5.31 -6.82
C GLU A 7 -16.38 -5.82 -5.36
N SER A 8 -17.59 -6.16 -4.89
CA SER A 8 -17.78 -6.76 -3.56
C SER A 8 -17.12 -8.15 -3.47
N LYS A 9 -17.17 -8.94 -4.56
CA LYS A 9 -16.40 -10.19 -4.66
C LYS A 9 -14.90 -9.92 -4.64
N CYS A 10 -14.42 -8.90 -5.35
CA CYS A 10 -13.02 -8.50 -5.37
C CYS A 10 -12.53 -8.15 -3.96
N LEU A 11 -13.22 -7.28 -3.22
CA LEU A 11 -12.85 -6.95 -1.84
C LEU A 11 -12.80 -8.18 -0.92
N ALA A 12 -13.77 -9.08 -1.06
CA ALA A 12 -13.78 -10.32 -0.30
C ALA A 12 -12.58 -11.21 -0.67
N SER A 13 -12.28 -11.36 -1.96
CA SER A 13 -11.11 -12.09 -2.45
C SER A 13 -9.80 -11.49 -1.94
N LEU A 14 -9.67 -10.16 -1.90
CA LEU A 14 -8.49 -9.44 -1.41
C LEU A 14 -8.29 -9.62 0.11
N ALA A 15 -9.37 -9.57 0.89
CA ALA A 15 -9.29 -9.88 2.31
C ALA A 15 -8.94 -11.36 2.58
N VAL A 16 -9.50 -12.30 1.80
CA VAL A 16 -9.10 -13.72 1.88
C VAL A 16 -7.62 -13.89 1.54
N PHE A 17 -7.15 -13.18 0.51
CA PHE A 17 -5.75 -13.16 0.13
C PHE A 17 -4.86 -12.77 1.31
N ARG A 18 -5.24 -11.70 2.03
CA ARG A 18 -4.52 -11.23 3.22
C ARG A 18 -4.48 -12.27 4.34
N GLU A 19 -5.61 -12.89 4.65
CA GLU A 19 -5.74 -13.91 5.68
C GLU A 19 -4.91 -15.17 5.35
N LEU A 20 -4.93 -15.58 4.09
CA LEU A 20 -4.11 -16.71 3.63
C LEU A 20 -2.63 -16.37 3.66
N TYR A 21 -2.23 -15.14 3.33
CA TYR A 21 -0.83 -14.72 3.41
C TYR A 21 -0.27 -14.78 4.84
N ASN A 22 -1.10 -14.48 5.84
CA ASN A 22 -0.74 -14.65 7.26
C ASN A 22 -0.47 -16.13 7.63
N LYS A 23 -1.19 -17.06 7.00
CA LYS A 23 -1.08 -18.50 7.27
C LYS A 23 -0.01 -19.20 6.43
N GLN A 24 0.14 -18.76 5.18
CA GLN A 24 1.02 -19.31 4.16
C GLN A 24 2.04 -18.24 3.82
N LYS A 25 3.20 -18.32 4.47
CA LYS A 25 4.25 -17.28 4.56
C LYS A 25 4.68 -16.59 3.24
N ASP A 26 4.27 -17.07 2.07
CA ASP A 26 4.54 -16.47 0.79
C ASP A 26 3.32 -16.43 -0.15
N VAL A 27 3.41 -15.61 -1.18
CA VAL A 27 2.29 -15.37 -2.11
C VAL A 27 1.97 -16.56 -2.98
N TYR A 28 2.98 -17.32 -3.42
CA TYR A 28 2.73 -18.50 -4.22
C TYR A 28 1.90 -19.53 -3.45
N GLY A 29 2.08 -19.69 -2.14
CA GLY A 29 1.20 -20.53 -1.32
C GLY A 29 -0.24 -20.02 -1.35
N VAL A 30 -0.44 -18.72 -1.16
CA VAL A 30 -1.78 -18.10 -1.26
C VAL A 30 -2.43 -18.40 -2.61
N ILE A 31 -1.73 -18.16 -3.72
CA ILE A 31 -2.25 -18.44 -5.07
C ILE A 31 -2.50 -19.95 -5.25
N SER A 32 -1.63 -20.83 -4.74
CA SER A 32 -1.86 -22.28 -4.75
C SER A 32 -3.15 -22.66 -4.03
N ALA A 33 -3.51 -21.99 -2.93
CA ALA A 33 -4.77 -22.23 -2.23
C ALA A 33 -5.98 -21.84 -3.09
N PHE A 34 -5.95 -20.68 -3.74
CA PHE A 34 -7.00 -20.27 -4.69
C PHE A 34 -7.09 -21.24 -5.88
N LEU A 35 -5.97 -21.66 -6.45
CA LEU A 35 -5.94 -22.63 -7.55
C LEU A 35 -6.50 -23.98 -7.12
N ASN A 36 -6.17 -24.43 -5.91
CA ASN A 36 -6.71 -25.66 -5.35
C ASN A 36 -8.24 -25.61 -5.24
N GLU A 37 -8.80 -24.47 -4.82
CA GLU A 37 -10.26 -24.26 -4.79
C GLU A 37 -10.86 -24.29 -6.20
N ILE A 38 -10.25 -23.60 -7.18
CA ILE A 38 -10.72 -23.59 -8.58
C ILE A 38 -10.77 -25.01 -9.17
N ILE A 39 -9.66 -25.74 -9.06
CA ILE A 39 -9.51 -27.09 -9.63
C ILE A 39 -10.53 -28.04 -8.99
N SER A 40 -10.67 -27.96 -7.66
CA SER A 40 -11.57 -28.84 -6.90
C SER A 40 -13.04 -28.54 -7.16
N SER A 41 -13.44 -27.26 -7.09
CA SER A 41 -14.84 -26.84 -7.22
C SER A 41 -15.39 -27.05 -8.62
N ASN A 42 -14.55 -26.91 -9.66
CA ASN A 42 -14.92 -27.14 -11.05
C ASN A 42 -14.68 -28.60 -11.50
N GLY A 43 -14.21 -29.48 -10.61
CA GLY A 43 -13.96 -30.89 -10.93
C GLY A 43 -12.96 -31.10 -12.06
N MET A 44 -12.00 -30.18 -12.23
CA MET A 44 -11.08 -30.18 -13.37
C MET A 44 -10.18 -31.42 -13.30
N LYS A 45 -10.05 -32.13 -14.43
CA LYS A 45 -9.19 -33.33 -14.54
C LYS A 45 -7.94 -33.06 -15.37
N GLN A 46 -8.10 -32.32 -16.45
CA GLN A 46 -7.03 -31.86 -17.32
C GLN A 46 -7.31 -30.41 -17.71
N PHE A 47 -6.26 -29.59 -17.80
CA PHE A 47 -6.36 -28.19 -18.19
C PHE A 47 -5.01 -27.64 -18.63
N ASN A 48 -5.03 -26.57 -19.44
CA ASN A 48 -3.82 -25.81 -19.76
C ASN A 48 -3.68 -24.58 -18.85
N ILE A 49 -2.52 -23.90 -18.96
CA ILE A 49 -2.20 -22.74 -18.12
C ILE A 49 -3.16 -21.57 -18.35
N THR A 50 -3.57 -21.32 -19.59
CA THR A 50 -4.43 -20.20 -19.97
C THR A 50 -5.84 -20.40 -19.44
N GLU A 51 -6.40 -21.60 -19.54
CA GLU A 51 -7.71 -21.97 -19.01
C GLU A 51 -7.82 -21.73 -17.51
N VAL A 52 -6.88 -22.29 -16.73
CA VAL A 52 -6.92 -22.16 -15.26
C VAL A 52 -6.62 -20.72 -14.81
N THR A 53 -5.80 -19.97 -15.56
CA THR A 53 -5.54 -18.55 -15.28
C THR A 53 -6.78 -17.70 -15.53
N ASN A 54 -7.46 -17.90 -16.65
CA ASN A 54 -8.71 -17.19 -16.97
C ASN A 54 -9.81 -17.51 -15.95
N LEU A 55 -9.90 -18.77 -15.52
CA LEU A 55 -10.89 -19.18 -14.52
C LEU A 55 -10.59 -18.59 -13.14
N LEU A 56 -9.33 -18.60 -12.70
CA LEU A 56 -8.89 -17.94 -11.46
C LEU A 56 -9.26 -16.45 -11.48
N ASN A 57 -8.85 -15.75 -12.55
CA ASN A 57 -9.03 -14.30 -12.68
C ASN A 57 -10.51 -13.91 -12.74
N SER A 58 -11.33 -14.63 -13.52
CA SER A 58 -12.77 -14.35 -13.60
C SER A 58 -13.54 -14.72 -12.33
N THR A 59 -13.12 -15.75 -11.59
CA THR A 59 -13.82 -16.18 -10.36
C THR A 59 -13.61 -15.21 -9.19
N PHE A 60 -12.38 -14.70 -9.04
CA PHE A 60 -12.00 -13.89 -7.88
C PHE A 60 -11.80 -12.40 -8.19
N ASP A 61 -12.04 -12.00 -9.44
CA ASP A 61 -11.79 -10.66 -9.98
C ASP A 61 -10.32 -10.22 -9.80
N PHE A 62 -9.43 -11.13 -10.18
CA PHE A 62 -7.99 -10.89 -10.19
C PHE A 62 -7.44 -10.66 -11.60
N LEU A 63 -6.21 -10.14 -11.65
CA LEU A 63 -5.41 -9.96 -12.86
C LEU A 63 -4.03 -10.60 -12.62
N ILE A 64 -4.02 -11.90 -12.29
CA ILE A 64 -2.79 -12.65 -12.05
C ILE A 64 -2.18 -13.10 -13.38
N PRO A 65 -0.89 -12.81 -13.66
CA PRO A 65 -0.20 -13.29 -14.85
C PRO A 65 0.00 -14.82 -14.86
N GLU A 66 -0.01 -15.44 -16.04
CA GLU A 66 0.19 -16.89 -16.20
C GLU A 66 1.50 -17.40 -15.59
N ALA A 67 2.56 -16.59 -15.59
CA ALA A 67 3.86 -16.97 -15.01
C ALA A 67 3.73 -17.27 -13.50
N VAL A 68 2.89 -16.51 -12.79
CA VAL A 68 2.62 -16.67 -11.36
C VAL A 68 1.81 -17.92 -11.10
N VAL A 69 0.77 -18.11 -11.91
CA VAL A 69 -0.09 -19.28 -11.86
C VAL A 69 0.75 -20.53 -12.09
N ARG A 70 1.64 -20.51 -13.08
CA ARG A 70 2.56 -21.62 -13.39
C ARG A 70 3.44 -22.00 -12.21
N THR A 71 4.06 -21.01 -11.56
CA THR A 71 4.89 -21.26 -10.36
C THR A 71 4.05 -21.80 -9.19
N SER A 72 2.83 -21.30 -9.02
CA SER A 72 1.93 -21.71 -7.93
C SER A 72 1.36 -23.11 -8.14
N LEU A 73 1.05 -23.51 -9.38
CA LEU A 73 0.64 -24.88 -9.73
C LEU A 73 1.73 -25.90 -9.40
N GLY A 74 3.00 -25.53 -9.53
CA GLY A 74 4.14 -26.40 -9.20
C GLY A 74 4.23 -26.81 -7.72
N ARG A 75 3.44 -26.18 -6.84
CA ARG A 75 3.35 -26.51 -5.41
C ARG A 75 2.24 -27.49 -5.07
N LEU A 76 1.38 -27.81 -6.03
CA LEU A 76 0.28 -28.76 -5.85
C LEU A 76 0.79 -30.16 -6.18
N ASP A 77 0.96 -30.99 -5.15
CA ASP A 77 1.58 -32.33 -5.22
C ASP A 77 0.72 -33.42 -5.89
N TYR A 78 -0.49 -33.05 -6.30
CA TYR A 78 -1.47 -33.87 -7.02
C TYR A 78 -1.56 -33.54 -8.52
N LEU A 79 -0.75 -32.60 -9.03
CA LEU A 79 -0.67 -32.24 -10.44
C LEU A 79 0.61 -32.73 -11.11
N GLU A 80 0.47 -33.30 -12.30
CA GLU A 80 1.57 -33.60 -13.22
C GLU A 80 1.42 -32.76 -14.48
N LYS A 81 2.54 -32.38 -15.10
CA LYS A 81 2.55 -31.58 -16.32
C LYS A 81 3.27 -32.32 -17.44
N GLU A 82 2.56 -32.56 -18.54
CA GLU A 82 3.11 -33.17 -19.74
C GLU A 82 2.64 -32.38 -20.98
N GLN A 83 3.57 -32.05 -21.89
CA GLN A 83 3.28 -31.34 -23.15
C GLN A 83 2.41 -30.06 -23.00
N GLY A 84 2.52 -29.38 -21.85
CA GLY A 84 1.77 -28.13 -21.58
C GLY A 84 0.38 -28.33 -20.96
N VAL A 85 -0.05 -29.57 -20.75
CA VAL A 85 -1.30 -29.93 -20.07
C VAL A 85 -0.99 -30.35 -18.63
N TYR A 86 -1.76 -29.84 -17.68
CA TYR A 86 -1.76 -30.27 -16.29
C TYR A 86 -2.83 -31.34 -16.09
N THR A 87 -2.47 -32.44 -15.43
CA THR A 87 -3.36 -33.57 -15.14
C THR A 87 -3.43 -33.82 -13.64
N VAL A 88 -4.65 -33.97 -13.11
CA VAL A 88 -4.90 -34.38 -11.73
C VAL A 88 -4.73 -35.90 -11.63
N PHE A 89 -3.58 -36.34 -11.12
CA PHE A 89 -3.21 -37.76 -11.07
C PHE A 89 -3.46 -38.43 -9.71
N LYS A 90 -3.71 -37.63 -8.66
CA LYS A 90 -4.15 -38.09 -7.34
C LYS A 90 -5.54 -37.53 -7.02
N PRO A 91 -6.38 -38.27 -6.27
CA PRO A 91 -7.59 -37.69 -5.71
C PRO A 91 -7.19 -36.53 -4.79
N ILE A 92 -7.93 -35.41 -4.88
CA ILE A 92 -7.73 -34.25 -4.02
C ILE A 92 -8.22 -34.66 -2.62
N ASN A 93 -7.32 -35.20 -1.80
CA ASN A 93 -7.64 -35.90 -0.55
C ASN A 93 -8.11 -35.01 0.60
N SER A 94 -8.24 -33.71 0.39
CA SER A 94 -9.05 -32.86 1.22
C SER A 94 -9.54 -31.73 0.35
N VAL A 95 -10.86 -31.58 0.19
CA VAL A 95 -11.41 -30.33 -0.31
C VAL A 95 -11.10 -29.29 0.76
N ASN A 96 -9.91 -28.67 0.67
CA ASN A 96 -9.54 -27.59 1.57
C ASN A 96 -10.37 -26.37 1.15
N ARG A 97 -11.63 -26.33 1.59
CA ARG A 97 -12.60 -25.24 1.37
C ARG A 97 -12.24 -24.00 2.18
N GLU A 98 -10.98 -23.83 2.58
CA GLU A 98 -10.53 -22.70 3.38
C GLU A 98 -10.79 -21.38 2.65
N VAL A 99 -10.46 -21.30 1.35
CA VAL A 99 -10.73 -20.11 0.51
C VAL A 99 -12.23 -19.79 0.52
N THR A 100 -13.07 -20.74 0.14
CA THR A 100 -14.53 -20.52 0.06
C THR A 100 -15.16 -20.25 1.43
N THR A 101 -14.67 -20.88 2.49
CA THR A 101 -15.15 -20.64 3.87
C THR A 101 -14.82 -19.22 4.32
N LEU A 102 -13.55 -18.81 4.18
CA LEU A 102 -13.10 -17.47 4.52
C LEU A 102 -13.82 -16.42 3.66
N GLN A 103 -14.00 -16.67 2.36
CA GLN A 103 -14.65 -15.73 1.47
C GLN A 103 -16.12 -15.51 1.85
N LYS A 104 -16.84 -16.58 2.23
CA LYS A 104 -18.22 -16.46 2.72
C LYS A 104 -18.31 -15.69 4.03
N GLU A 105 -17.41 -15.95 4.96
CA GLU A 105 -17.36 -15.24 6.25
C GLU A 105 -17.06 -13.75 6.06
N ILE A 106 -16.04 -13.43 5.26
CA ILE A 106 -15.66 -12.05 4.94
C ILE A 106 -16.78 -11.34 4.19
N LYS A 107 -17.41 -11.99 3.19
CA LYS A 107 -18.53 -11.39 2.47
C LYS A 107 -19.68 -11.05 3.41
N ARG A 108 -20.09 -11.99 4.28
CA ARG A 108 -21.13 -11.72 5.27
C ARG A 108 -20.78 -10.55 6.19
N ASN A 109 -19.51 -10.44 6.59
CA ASN A 109 -19.04 -9.33 7.42
C ASN A 109 -19.03 -7.99 6.66
N ASN A 110 -18.68 -7.99 5.38
CA ASN A 110 -18.70 -6.81 4.52
C ASN A 110 -20.13 -6.34 4.29
N ASP A 111 -21.06 -7.27 4.04
CA ASP A 111 -22.49 -6.95 3.87
C ASP A 111 -23.03 -6.22 5.11
N VAL A 112 -22.64 -6.62 6.33
CA VAL A 112 -23.02 -5.93 7.56
C VAL A 112 -22.46 -4.50 7.62
N ILE A 113 -21.20 -4.29 7.21
CA ILE A 113 -20.60 -2.95 7.18
C ILE A 113 -21.32 -2.05 6.17
N ILE A 114 -21.66 -2.59 5.01
CA ILE A 114 -22.35 -1.86 3.94
C ILE A 114 -23.77 -1.50 4.37
N GLU A 115 -24.50 -2.41 5.03
CA GLU A 115 -25.82 -2.08 5.58
C GLU A 115 -25.73 -1.01 6.67
N ASN A 116 -24.73 -1.09 7.57
CA ASN A 116 -24.51 -0.04 8.57
C ASN A 116 -24.21 1.33 7.93
N LEU A 117 -23.49 1.35 6.80
CA LEU A 117 -23.25 2.58 6.03
C LEU A 117 -24.55 3.12 5.41
N PHE A 118 -25.42 2.26 4.89
CA PHE A 118 -26.73 2.68 4.38
C PHE A 118 -27.57 3.30 5.50
N ASP A 119 -27.65 2.66 6.67
CA ASP A 119 -28.38 3.16 7.83
C ASP A 119 -27.84 4.51 8.31
N PHE A 120 -26.52 4.67 8.34
CA PHE A 120 -25.85 5.93 8.67
C PHE A 120 -26.27 7.05 7.69
N ILE A 121 -26.15 6.80 6.38
CA ILE A 121 -26.50 7.79 5.35
C ILE A 121 -27.98 8.14 5.39
N GLN A 122 -28.87 7.16 5.58
CA GLN A 122 -30.31 7.37 5.69
C GLN A 122 -30.65 8.25 6.89
N THR A 123 -29.97 8.04 8.02
CA THR A 123 -30.14 8.83 9.24
C THR A 123 -29.68 10.27 9.06
N GLU A 124 -28.45 10.46 8.56
CA GLU A 124 -27.85 11.78 8.37
C GLU A 124 -28.61 12.64 7.35
N LYS A 125 -29.01 12.02 6.22
CA LYS A 125 -29.76 12.72 5.17
C LYS A 125 -31.27 12.78 5.42
N LYS A 126 -31.80 12.00 6.37
CA LYS A 126 -33.24 11.83 6.61
C LYS A 126 -34.01 11.40 5.35
N ILE A 127 -33.43 10.49 4.57
CA ILE A 127 -34.02 9.94 3.35
C ILE A 127 -34.06 8.41 3.41
N LEU A 128 -34.90 7.81 2.58
CA LEU A 128 -34.82 6.38 2.28
C LEU A 128 -34.01 6.18 1.00
N LEU A 129 -33.00 5.30 1.07
CA LEU A 129 -32.19 4.97 -0.09
C LEU A 129 -32.92 3.94 -0.96
N ASN A 130 -33.07 4.22 -2.25
CA ASN A 130 -33.52 3.23 -3.21
C ASN A 130 -32.37 2.30 -3.65
N GLU A 131 -32.68 1.21 -4.36
CA GLU A 131 -31.68 0.24 -4.80
C GLU A 131 -30.59 0.85 -5.69
N THR A 132 -30.94 1.83 -6.53
CA THR A 132 -29.95 2.50 -7.41
C THR A 132 -28.96 3.31 -6.58
N GLU A 133 -29.42 3.98 -5.53
CA GLU A 133 -28.58 4.74 -4.61
C GLU A 133 -27.71 3.82 -3.76
N ARG A 134 -28.29 2.74 -3.22
CA ARG A 134 -27.54 1.71 -2.48
C ARG A 134 -26.40 1.14 -3.32
N ASN A 135 -26.66 0.82 -4.60
CA ASN A 135 -25.63 0.32 -5.51
C ASN A 135 -24.52 1.37 -5.76
N LYS A 136 -24.86 2.65 -5.90
CA LYS A 136 -23.87 3.73 -6.06
C LYS A 136 -23.02 3.91 -4.81
N ILE A 137 -23.62 3.84 -3.63
CA ILE A 137 -22.91 3.94 -2.34
C ILE A 137 -21.97 2.75 -2.16
N GLU A 138 -22.42 1.53 -2.47
CA GLU A 138 -21.59 0.34 -2.40
C GLU A 138 -20.38 0.44 -3.33
N HIS A 139 -20.58 0.88 -4.58
CA HIS A 139 -19.51 1.15 -5.52
C HIS A 139 -18.53 2.19 -4.96
N SER A 140 -19.04 3.33 -4.48
CA SER A 140 -18.19 4.39 -3.94
C SER A 140 -17.45 3.97 -2.67
N PHE A 141 -18.04 3.12 -1.85
CA PHE A 141 -17.37 2.53 -0.69
C PHE A 141 -16.24 1.59 -1.12
N CYS A 142 -16.45 0.77 -2.15
CA CYS A 142 -15.42 -0.12 -2.69
C CYS A 142 -14.25 0.67 -3.28
N SER A 143 -14.53 1.66 -4.12
CA SER A 143 -13.52 2.58 -4.67
C SER A 143 -12.75 3.33 -3.59
N PHE A 144 -13.42 3.79 -2.52
CA PHE A 144 -12.78 4.43 -1.38
C PHE A 144 -11.79 3.50 -0.66
N LEU A 145 -12.07 2.19 -0.60
CA LEU A 145 -11.15 1.20 -0.02
C LEU A 145 -9.99 0.81 -0.95
N LEU A 146 -10.20 0.90 -2.27
CA LEU A 146 -9.21 0.59 -3.31
C LEU A 146 -8.29 1.76 -3.66
N ASP A 147 -8.39 2.86 -2.91
CA ASP A 147 -7.52 4.04 -2.95
C ASP A 147 -7.56 4.82 -4.28
N ASN A 148 -8.76 5.01 -4.84
CA ASN A 148 -8.93 5.66 -6.14
C ASN A 148 -10.17 6.58 -6.27
N ALA A 149 -10.56 7.35 -5.25
CA ALA A 149 -11.52 8.44 -5.49
C ALA A 149 -11.49 9.58 -4.45
N ASN A 150 -10.75 10.63 -4.77
CA ASN A 150 -11.18 11.97 -4.43
C ASN A 150 -12.30 12.35 -5.44
N GLY A 151 -13.56 12.39 -5.00
CA GLY A 151 -14.66 12.96 -5.79
C GLY A 151 -15.85 12.05 -6.12
N GLU A 152 -15.98 10.88 -5.48
CA GLU A 152 -17.11 9.99 -5.73
C GLU A 152 -18.38 10.33 -4.93
N TYR A 153 -19.51 9.80 -5.41
CA TYR A 153 -20.84 9.98 -4.81
C TYR A 153 -20.83 9.60 -3.32
N CYS A 154 -21.30 10.52 -2.46
CA CYS A 154 -21.35 10.35 -1.00
C CYS A 154 -19.99 10.17 -0.29
N ALA A 155 -18.86 10.55 -0.90
CA ALA A 155 -17.54 10.45 -0.28
C ALA A 155 -17.45 11.15 1.10
N GLU A 156 -18.14 12.28 1.29
CA GLU A 156 -18.24 12.98 2.58
C GLU A 156 -18.87 12.09 3.66
N PHE A 157 -20.00 11.42 3.36
CA PHE A 157 -20.68 10.55 4.30
C PHE A 157 -19.90 9.26 4.55
N ILE A 158 -19.25 8.70 3.53
CA ILE A 158 -18.35 7.56 3.70
C ILE A 158 -17.23 7.96 4.67
N SER A 159 -16.60 9.12 4.45
CA SER A 159 -15.55 9.63 5.34
C SER A 159 -16.05 9.84 6.77
N ALA A 160 -17.24 10.44 6.94
CA ALA A 160 -17.87 10.64 8.25
C ALA A 160 -18.15 9.31 8.96
N PHE A 161 -18.64 8.30 8.23
CA PHE A 161 -18.87 6.96 8.75
C PHE A 161 -17.57 6.31 9.27
N PHE A 162 -16.44 6.47 8.57
CA PHE A 162 -15.14 6.02 9.07
C PHE A 162 -14.71 6.76 10.34
N VAL A 163 -14.98 8.06 10.44
CA VAL A 163 -14.64 8.86 11.62
C VAL A 163 -15.48 8.44 12.84
N GLU A 164 -16.77 8.18 12.65
CA GLU A 164 -17.64 7.70 13.72
C GLU A 164 -17.20 6.33 14.26
N ASN A 165 -16.80 5.44 13.35
CA ASN A 165 -16.35 4.08 13.69
C ASN A 165 -14.85 3.98 14.03
N LYS A 166 -14.12 5.10 14.15
CA LYS A 166 -12.65 5.10 14.34
C LYS A 166 -12.18 4.38 15.60
N ASN A 167 -13.04 4.29 16.62
CA ASN A 167 -12.71 3.64 17.90
C ASN A 167 -13.18 2.18 17.95
N ASP A 168 -14.04 1.75 17.02
CA ASP A 168 -14.46 0.36 16.93
C ASP A 168 -13.28 -0.50 16.45
N LEU A 169 -12.85 -1.43 17.31
CA LEU A 169 -11.70 -2.30 17.03
C LEU A 169 -12.03 -3.33 15.94
N GLU A 170 -13.24 -3.89 15.94
CA GLU A 170 -13.66 -4.92 15.00
C GLU A 170 -13.87 -4.32 13.61
N PHE A 171 -14.50 -3.14 13.53
CA PHE A 171 -14.60 -2.38 12.27
C PHE A 171 -13.22 -2.10 11.67
N ARG A 172 -12.30 -1.52 12.46
CA ARG A 172 -10.95 -1.22 11.99
C ARG A 172 -10.19 -2.46 11.52
N LYS A 173 -10.29 -3.55 12.27
CA LYS A 173 -9.65 -4.81 11.90
C LYS A 173 -10.13 -5.29 10.53
N LYS A 174 -11.44 -5.30 10.29
CA LYS A 174 -12.04 -5.72 9.01
C LYS A 174 -11.60 -4.84 7.84
N ILE A 175 -11.66 -3.51 8.02
CA ILE A 175 -11.23 -2.55 7.00
C ILE A 175 -9.74 -2.70 6.69
N ASN A 176 -8.90 -2.86 7.71
CA ASN A 176 -7.46 -3.03 7.53
C ASN A 176 -7.15 -4.35 6.82
N THR A 177 -7.85 -5.45 7.14
CA THR A 177 -7.68 -6.71 6.39
C THR A 177 -7.96 -6.54 4.90
N ILE A 178 -9.01 -5.79 4.53
CA ILE A 178 -9.29 -5.49 3.13
C ILE A 178 -8.15 -4.65 2.54
N ARG A 179 -7.83 -3.51 3.14
CA ARG A 179 -6.79 -2.58 2.64
C ARG A 179 -5.42 -3.24 2.50
N GLU A 180 -4.99 -4.02 3.49
CA GLU A 180 -3.74 -4.78 3.43
C GLU A 180 -3.79 -5.82 2.30
N GLY A 181 -4.95 -6.44 2.07
CA GLY A 181 -5.20 -7.30 0.91
C GLY A 181 -5.04 -6.58 -0.43
N VAL A 182 -5.59 -5.36 -0.55
CA VAL A 182 -5.42 -4.49 -1.73
C VAL A 182 -3.94 -4.20 -1.97
N VAL A 183 -3.20 -3.83 -0.94
CA VAL A 183 -1.77 -3.51 -1.03
C VAL A 183 -0.97 -4.74 -1.49
N LEU A 184 -1.23 -5.91 -0.88
CA LEU A 184 -0.56 -7.16 -1.26
C LEU A 184 -0.83 -7.50 -2.72
N TYR A 185 -2.10 -7.49 -3.14
CA TYR A 185 -2.50 -7.81 -4.50
C TYR A 185 -1.96 -6.81 -5.54
N SER A 186 -2.04 -5.50 -5.26
CA SER A 186 -1.45 -4.47 -6.12
C SER A 186 0.05 -4.67 -6.27
N GLY A 187 0.74 -5.00 -5.18
CA GLY A 187 2.14 -5.39 -5.19
C GLY A 187 2.44 -6.58 -6.12
N LEU A 188 1.47 -7.46 -6.39
CA LEU A 188 1.63 -8.57 -7.33
C LEU A 188 1.36 -8.17 -8.76
N LYS A 189 0.25 -7.45 -8.98
CA LYS A 189 -0.19 -7.02 -10.30
C LYS A 189 0.88 -6.18 -11.01
N TYR A 190 1.57 -5.32 -10.28
CA TYR A 190 2.56 -4.39 -10.82
C TYR A 190 4.01 -4.88 -10.73
N ASN A 191 4.27 -6.05 -10.13
CA ASN A 191 5.60 -6.67 -10.14
C ASN A 191 5.75 -7.67 -11.29
N ASN A 192 6.51 -7.30 -12.31
CA ASN A 192 6.82 -8.16 -13.46
C ASN A 192 7.75 -9.34 -13.12
N ASN A 193 8.33 -9.39 -11.91
CA ASN A 193 9.24 -10.44 -11.46
C ASN A 193 8.90 -10.92 -10.04
N LEU A 194 7.89 -11.78 -9.94
CA LEU A 194 7.39 -12.28 -8.65
C LEU A 194 8.34 -13.24 -7.93
N ASN A 195 9.36 -13.75 -8.62
CA ASN A 195 10.48 -14.47 -8.01
C ASN A 195 11.36 -13.57 -7.12
N ASP A 196 11.20 -12.24 -7.20
CA ASP A 196 11.84 -11.25 -6.33
C ASP A 196 10.92 -10.77 -5.21
N LEU A 197 9.69 -11.29 -5.13
CA LEU A 197 8.74 -10.94 -4.09
C LEU A 197 9.26 -11.46 -2.74
N GLY A 198 9.80 -10.55 -1.92
CA GLY A 198 10.49 -10.85 -0.67
C GLY A 198 12.01 -10.75 -0.72
N SER A 199 12.62 -10.59 -1.90
CA SER A 199 14.04 -10.32 -2.07
C SER A 199 14.26 -9.19 -3.07
N TRP A 200 14.40 -7.95 -2.58
CA TRP A 200 14.87 -6.84 -3.39
C TRP A 200 16.31 -7.17 -3.85
N LYS A 201 16.59 -7.12 -5.16
CA LYS A 201 17.91 -7.45 -5.73
C LYS A 201 18.50 -6.33 -6.57
N THR A 202 17.66 -5.41 -7.01
CA THR A 202 18.05 -4.27 -7.83
C THR A 202 18.59 -3.15 -6.97
N GLU A 203 19.58 -2.44 -7.48
CA GLU A 203 20.02 -1.21 -6.84
C GLU A 203 19.07 -0.08 -7.24
N LEU A 204 18.66 0.73 -6.28
CA LEU A 204 17.79 1.88 -6.47
C LEU A 204 18.38 3.09 -5.75
N THR A 205 18.53 4.18 -6.46
CA THR A 205 18.85 5.49 -5.86
C THR A 205 17.62 6.35 -5.88
N ILE A 206 17.19 6.82 -4.71
CA ILE A 206 16.07 7.75 -4.53
C ILE A 206 16.65 9.12 -4.21
N TYR A 207 16.36 10.10 -5.06
CA TYR A 207 16.72 11.49 -4.84
C TYR A 207 15.63 12.17 -4.01
N LEU A 208 16.04 12.82 -2.93
CA LEU A 208 15.16 13.48 -1.97
C LEU A 208 15.24 15.00 -2.16
N ASP A 209 14.07 15.63 -2.27
CA ASP A 209 13.94 17.08 -2.32
C ASP A 209 13.99 17.71 -0.92
N THR A 210 14.16 19.03 -0.88
CA THR A 210 14.26 19.85 0.35
C THR A 210 13.14 19.57 1.34
N GLU A 211 11.89 19.49 0.87
CA GLU A 211 10.73 19.24 1.72
C GLU A 211 10.81 17.88 2.44
N ILE A 212 11.22 16.84 1.73
CA ILE A 212 11.36 15.49 2.28
C ILE A 212 12.51 15.41 3.29
N LEU A 213 13.60 16.12 3.04
CA LEU A 213 14.70 16.23 4.00
C LEU A 213 14.29 17.02 5.26
N PHE A 214 13.43 18.03 5.11
CA PHE A 214 12.85 18.75 6.25
C PHE A 214 11.81 17.91 7.01
N HIS A 215 11.10 16.99 6.36
CA HIS A 215 10.28 15.98 7.04
C HIS A 215 11.15 15.13 7.96
N PHE A 216 12.28 14.63 7.43
CA PHE A 216 13.20 13.81 8.20
C PHE A 216 13.75 14.52 9.44
N ALA A 217 14.13 15.80 9.30
CA ALA A 217 14.61 16.62 10.41
C ALA A 217 13.51 17.03 11.40
N GLY A 218 12.23 16.83 11.05
CA GLY A 218 11.08 17.25 11.87
C GLY A 218 10.68 18.71 11.71
N TYR A 219 11.27 19.45 10.77
CA TYR A 219 10.99 20.88 10.60
C TYR A 219 9.58 21.16 10.10
N ASN A 220 8.95 20.24 9.34
CA ASN A 220 7.54 20.37 8.95
C ASN A 220 6.56 19.80 9.99
N GLY A 221 7.05 19.27 11.11
CA GLY A 221 6.24 18.73 12.20
C GLY A 221 6.24 17.20 12.29
N GLU A 222 5.76 16.69 13.43
CA GLU A 222 5.89 15.28 13.83
C GLU A 222 5.14 14.30 12.91
N ILE A 223 4.03 14.70 12.30
CA ILE A 223 3.28 13.83 11.38
C ILE A 223 4.15 13.49 10.16
N TYR A 224 4.74 14.49 9.52
CA TYR A 224 5.60 14.27 8.36
C TYR A 224 6.89 13.53 8.70
N LYS A 225 7.43 13.79 9.90
CA LYS A 225 8.57 13.04 10.44
C LYS A 225 8.25 11.57 10.65
N ALA A 226 7.07 11.26 11.17
CA ALA A 226 6.61 9.88 11.35
C ALA A 226 6.49 9.17 9.99
N LEU A 227 5.87 9.82 8.99
CA LEU A 227 5.77 9.29 7.63
C LEU A 227 7.15 9.00 7.01
N PHE A 228 8.08 9.95 7.13
CA PHE A 228 9.44 9.73 6.63
C PHE A 228 10.14 8.60 7.40
N SER A 229 9.94 8.52 8.72
CA SER A 229 10.55 7.48 9.56
C SER A 229 10.08 6.09 9.17
N ASP A 230 8.80 5.92 8.86
CA ASP A 230 8.25 4.65 8.37
C ASP A 230 8.87 4.26 7.02
N PHE A 231 8.90 5.20 6.06
CA PHE A 231 9.61 5.02 4.79
C PHE A 231 11.07 4.61 4.99
N TYR A 232 11.80 5.34 5.83
CA TYR A 232 13.21 5.09 6.09
C TYR A 232 13.44 3.75 6.79
N ASN A 233 12.51 3.30 7.64
CA ASN A 233 12.56 1.98 8.26
C ASN A 233 12.41 0.86 7.24
N TYR A 234 11.53 0.99 6.23
CA TYR A 234 11.45 0.05 5.11
C TYR A 234 12.76 0.00 4.32
N VAL A 235 13.35 1.16 4.02
CA VAL A 235 14.66 1.25 3.33
C VAL A 235 15.74 0.52 4.14
N LYS A 236 15.79 0.72 5.46
CA LYS A 236 16.74 0.03 6.35
C LYS A 236 16.50 -1.48 6.38
N GLU A 237 15.25 -1.92 6.43
CA GLU A 237 14.91 -3.35 6.44
C GLU A 237 15.37 -4.05 5.16
N ILE A 238 15.09 -3.44 4.00
CA ILE A 238 15.52 -3.96 2.70
C ILE A 238 17.06 -4.06 2.64
N ASN A 239 17.75 -3.00 3.03
CA ASN A 239 19.21 -2.98 3.05
C ASN A 239 19.81 -3.98 4.05
N ARG A 240 19.15 -4.22 5.20
CA ARG A 240 19.61 -5.18 6.21
C ARG A 240 19.47 -6.64 5.76
N LYS A 241 18.48 -6.93 4.92
CA LYS A 241 18.23 -8.28 4.37
C LYS A 241 19.17 -8.65 3.23
N SER A 242 19.99 -7.72 2.74
CA SER A 242 20.92 -7.90 1.63
C SER A 242 22.37 -7.84 2.09
N THR A 243 23.25 -8.54 1.38
CA THR A 243 24.71 -8.48 1.60
C THR A 243 25.33 -7.17 1.11
N LYS A 244 24.64 -6.46 0.20
CA LYS A 244 25.01 -5.12 -0.30
C LYS A 244 23.90 -4.11 0.00
N LYS A 245 24.25 -2.84 0.16
CA LYS A 245 23.26 -1.75 0.20
C LYS A 245 22.59 -1.65 -1.17
N LEU A 246 21.28 -1.83 -1.21
CA LEU A 246 20.46 -1.87 -2.42
C LEU A 246 19.74 -0.56 -2.65
N ILE A 247 19.24 0.07 -1.59
CA ILE A 247 18.55 1.35 -1.67
C ILE A 247 19.47 2.44 -1.13
N HIS A 248 19.78 3.40 -1.99
CA HIS A 248 20.55 4.59 -1.70
C HIS A 248 19.62 5.80 -1.64
N LEU A 249 19.73 6.60 -0.58
CA LEU A 249 19.03 7.86 -0.46
C LEU A 249 20.05 8.97 -0.67
N LYS A 250 19.78 9.86 -1.63
CA LYS A 250 20.68 10.96 -1.97
C LYS A 250 19.91 12.26 -2.19
N TYR A 251 20.62 13.39 -2.26
CA TYR A 251 20.06 14.66 -2.70
C TYR A 251 21.03 15.33 -3.67
N LEU A 252 20.50 16.16 -4.57
CA LEU A 252 21.31 16.87 -5.57
C LEU A 252 21.92 18.15 -5.00
N THR A 253 22.95 18.66 -5.65
CA THR A 253 23.57 19.95 -5.26
C THR A 253 22.57 21.10 -5.22
N ASP A 254 21.59 21.15 -6.12
CA ASP A 254 20.55 22.20 -6.12
C ASP A 254 19.70 22.16 -4.84
N VAL A 255 19.38 20.96 -4.33
CA VAL A 255 18.68 20.77 -3.05
C VAL A 255 19.52 21.29 -1.89
N LYS A 256 20.84 21.06 -1.91
CA LYS A 256 21.74 21.62 -0.89
C LYS A 256 21.77 23.14 -0.92
N ILE A 257 21.85 23.74 -2.11
CA ILE A 257 21.84 25.19 -2.30
C ILE A 257 20.52 25.77 -1.78
N GLU A 258 19.39 25.11 -2.05
CA GLU A 258 18.09 25.52 -1.54
C GLU A 258 18.06 25.50 0.00
N ILE A 259 18.50 24.39 0.61
CA ILE A 259 18.59 24.25 2.07
C ILE A 259 19.50 25.32 2.68
N ASP A 260 20.67 25.56 2.10
CA ASP A 260 21.58 26.63 2.53
C ASP A 260 20.90 28.00 2.47
N GLY A 261 20.08 28.24 1.45
CA GLY A 261 19.24 29.42 1.32
C GLY A 261 18.19 29.56 2.45
N PHE A 262 17.58 28.46 2.88
CA PHE A 262 16.67 28.45 4.04
C PHE A 262 17.38 28.88 5.32
N PHE A 263 18.54 28.28 5.63
CA PHE A 263 19.30 28.65 6.83
C PHE A 263 19.83 30.09 6.77
N THR A 264 20.22 30.56 5.58
CA THR A 264 20.64 31.97 5.38
C THR A 264 19.49 32.93 5.68
N LYS A 265 18.27 32.64 5.20
CA LYS A 265 17.08 33.45 5.52
C LYS A 265 16.73 33.40 6.99
N ALA A 266 16.82 32.22 7.63
CA ALA A 266 16.58 32.07 9.06
C ALA A 266 17.52 32.96 9.90
N LYS A 267 18.79 33.05 9.50
CA LYS A 267 19.76 33.98 10.10
C LYS A 267 19.32 35.44 9.99
N TYR A 268 18.87 35.89 8.82
CA TYR A 268 18.36 37.26 8.66
C TYR A 268 17.11 37.54 9.50
N ILE A 269 16.26 36.54 9.73
CA ILE A 269 15.11 36.67 10.62
C ILE A 269 15.57 36.86 12.07
N VAL A 270 16.52 36.05 12.55
CA VAL A 270 17.06 36.16 13.92
C VAL A 270 17.78 37.50 14.13
N GLU A 271 18.48 38.01 13.11
CA GLU A 271 19.12 39.33 13.12
C GLU A 271 18.13 40.50 13.04
N GLY A 272 16.83 40.24 12.88
CA GLY A 272 15.79 41.25 12.73
C GLY A 272 15.78 41.98 11.38
N LYS A 273 16.51 41.47 10.39
CA LYS A 273 16.59 42.03 9.02
C LYS A 273 15.41 41.62 8.14
N GLU A 274 14.82 40.46 8.42
CA GLU A 274 13.62 39.96 7.76
C GLU A 274 12.52 39.60 8.77
N ARG A 275 11.26 39.66 8.34
CA ARG A 275 10.13 39.23 9.16
C ARG A 275 9.80 37.77 8.89
N LEU A 276 9.64 37.00 9.96
CA LEU A 276 9.14 35.64 9.89
C LEU A 276 7.71 35.61 9.31
N SER A 277 7.50 34.77 8.29
CA SER A 277 6.17 34.54 7.74
C SER A 277 5.43 33.47 8.56
N PRO A 278 4.18 33.72 9.00
CA PRO A 278 3.43 32.76 9.80
C PRO A 278 3.01 31.49 9.03
N LYS A 279 3.23 31.42 7.71
CA LYS A 279 2.82 30.30 6.86
C LYS A 279 3.88 29.21 6.69
N GLY A 280 5.15 29.46 7.05
CA GLY A 280 6.25 28.53 6.79
C GLY A 280 6.55 27.63 7.98
N THR A 281 5.98 26.42 8.04
CA THR A 281 6.20 25.48 9.15
C THR A 281 7.69 25.14 9.35
N ALA A 282 8.43 24.81 8.28
CA ALA A 282 9.87 24.58 8.37
C ALA A 282 10.65 25.79 8.88
N MET A 283 10.41 26.98 8.31
CA MET A 283 11.13 28.19 8.70
C MET A 283 10.90 28.52 10.17
N ASN A 284 9.65 28.42 10.64
CA ASN A 284 9.30 28.61 12.05
C ASN A 284 10.10 27.64 12.94
N SER A 285 10.12 26.35 12.62
CA SER A 285 10.88 25.34 13.37
C SER A 285 12.40 25.60 13.36
N ILE A 286 12.95 26.11 12.26
CA ILE A 286 14.38 26.45 12.15
C ILE A 286 14.71 27.64 13.05
N VAL A 287 13.89 28.70 13.07
CA VAL A 287 14.16 29.88 13.93
C VAL A 287 13.75 29.70 15.39
N GLU A 288 12.87 28.75 15.69
CA GLU A 288 12.34 28.53 17.03
C GLU A 288 13.48 28.26 18.04
N GLY A 289 13.50 29.03 19.13
CA GLY A 289 14.52 28.91 20.18
C GLY A 289 15.88 29.53 19.84
N CYS A 290 16.10 30.04 18.64
CA CYS A 290 17.34 30.71 18.24
C CYS A 290 17.31 32.20 18.63
N ARG A 291 18.40 32.70 19.20
CA ARG A 291 18.58 34.09 19.63
C ARG A 291 19.69 34.79 18.87
N GLU A 292 20.68 34.03 18.42
CA GLU A 292 21.85 34.54 17.70
C GLU A 292 22.06 33.80 16.38
N PRO A 293 22.73 34.42 15.39
CA PRO A 293 23.08 33.77 14.13
C PRO A 293 23.84 32.45 14.27
N SER A 294 24.65 32.29 15.32
CA SER A 294 25.38 31.06 15.62
C SER A 294 24.44 29.89 15.89
N ASP A 295 23.30 30.11 16.56
CA ASP A 295 22.31 29.05 16.83
C ASP A 295 21.75 28.46 15.52
N ILE A 296 21.66 29.29 14.47
CA ILE A 296 21.20 28.86 13.14
C ILE A 296 22.29 28.05 12.42
N GLU A 297 23.57 28.43 12.54
CA GLU A 297 24.68 27.66 11.99
C GLU A 297 24.86 26.31 12.69
N ASP A 298 24.60 26.25 14.00
CA ASP A 298 24.59 25.01 14.77
C ASP A 298 23.46 24.08 14.28
N LYS A 299 22.22 24.58 14.16
CA LYS A 299 21.10 23.80 13.60
C LYS A 299 21.36 23.34 12.16
N LYS A 300 22.02 24.16 11.35
CA LYS A 300 22.43 23.78 9.98
C LYS A 300 23.44 22.63 10.02
N SER A 301 24.43 22.73 10.88
CA SER A 301 25.45 21.69 11.05
C SER A 301 24.84 20.38 11.55
N ASP A 302 23.95 20.45 12.54
CA ASP A 302 23.20 19.31 13.06
C ASP A 302 22.32 18.65 11.98
N PHE A 303 21.68 19.45 11.13
CA PHE A 303 20.88 18.96 10.01
C PHE A 303 21.73 18.13 9.04
N PHE A 304 22.86 18.65 8.56
CA PHE A 304 23.71 17.90 7.63
C PHE A 304 24.39 16.70 8.30
N LEU A 305 24.69 16.79 9.60
CA LEU A 305 25.18 15.65 10.39
C LEU A 305 24.12 14.55 10.49
N LEU A 306 22.86 14.91 10.70
CA LEU A 306 21.72 13.98 10.71
C LEU A 306 21.61 13.24 9.38
N LEU A 307 21.66 13.94 8.25
CA LEU A 307 21.62 13.32 6.92
C LEU A 307 22.77 12.32 6.75
N LYS A 308 24.01 12.78 7.01
CA LYS A 308 25.22 11.98 6.84
C LYS A 308 25.23 10.71 7.69
N THR A 309 24.88 10.83 8.97
CA THR A 309 24.86 9.69 9.91
C THR A 309 23.79 8.66 9.56
N ASN A 310 22.75 9.04 8.81
CA ASN A 310 21.72 8.15 8.31
C ASN A 310 21.95 7.67 6.87
N GLY A 311 23.15 7.93 6.33
CA GLY A 311 23.55 7.46 5.01
C GLY A 311 22.78 8.11 3.86
N ILE A 312 22.32 9.36 4.08
CA ILE A 312 21.75 10.28 3.09
C ILE A 312 22.86 11.27 2.73
N GLY A 313 23.32 11.25 1.49
CA GLY A 313 24.44 12.07 1.03
C GLY A 313 24.14 12.87 -0.22
N GLU A 314 24.93 13.91 -0.45
CA GLU A 314 24.93 14.64 -1.71
C GLU A 314 25.42 13.74 -2.84
N ASP A 315 24.73 13.78 -3.99
CA ASP A 315 25.28 13.27 -5.25
C ASP A 315 25.85 14.45 -6.03
N GLU A 316 27.17 14.45 -6.22
CA GLU A 316 27.89 15.53 -6.91
C GLU A 316 27.71 15.48 -8.45
N THR A 317 26.95 14.51 -8.97
CA THR A 317 26.53 14.50 -10.37
C THR A 317 25.64 15.71 -10.65
N LYS A 318 26.21 16.73 -11.31
CA LYS A 318 25.46 17.89 -11.80
C LYS A 318 24.33 17.44 -12.72
N ASN A 319 23.11 17.82 -12.33
CA ASN A 319 21.85 17.92 -13.07
C ASN A 319 21.58 16.88 -14.17
N PHE A 320 20.51 16.10 -14.00
CA PHE A 320 19.88 15.29 -15.06
C PHE A 320 19.10 16.15 -16.09
N ILE A 321 19.61 17.34 -16.43
CA ILE A 321 19.05 18.20 -17.47
C ILE A 321 20.22 18.70 -18.31
N ASP A 322 20.45 18.00 -19.42
CA ASP A 322 20.78 18.63 -20.70
C ASP A 322 19.55 18.57 -21.59
#